data_AF-A0A7W1V973-F1
#
_entry.id   AF-A0A7W1V973-F1
#
_cell.length_a   1.000
_cell.length_b   1.000
_cell.length_c   1.000
_cell.angle_alpha   90.00
_cell.angle_beta   90.00
_cell.angle_gamma   90.00
#
_symmetry.space_group_name_H-M   'P 1'
#
loop_
_entity.id
_entity.type
_entity.pdbx_description
1 polymer ?
#
loop_
_entity_poly.entity_id
_entity_poly.type
_entity_poly.pdbx_seq_one_letter_code
_entity_poly.pdbx_strand_id
1 'polypeptide(L)'
;MRLPNPADLGLKSKTAMLPILANRIVQKFEIPIENADDFKLMLLAPNGESWRIKLALPNANFFNLRQDGNLHGIERTESFYGLGDEQFPAEVFSFKGVASGVLRVEINTSESRSAGFLVVSSESPYRLYSYINTLETVRGNSVGLIASLFDNKNDAALAGNIRESSVRIETPNGEIVRIQMFDDGNHNDAAADDGIFGGAFVPTQAGKFVAQITAKGITPNGETFIRTGEHIVDVAASRAVFEGEAFAKSMTTRA
;
A
#
# COMPACT_ATOMS: atom_id res chain seq x y z
N MET A 1 28.14 5.29 -13.91
CA MET A 1 27.24 4.19 -13.50
C MET A 1 25.83 4.64 -13.87
N ARG A 2 25.08 3.87 -14.67
CA ARG A 2 23.70 4.21 -15.07
C ARG A 2 22.76 3.54 -14.08
N LEU A 3 21.79 4.27 -13.56
CA LEU A 3 20.76 3.70 -12.69
C LEU A 3 19.88 2.73 -13.51
N PRO A 4 19.36 1.64 -12.89
CA PRO A 4 18.43 0.75 -13.56
C PRO A 4 17.13 1.50 -13.92
N ASN A 5 16.35 0.92 -14.84
CA ASN A 5 15.02 1.45 -15.13
C ASN A 5 14.13 1.24 -13.88
N PRO A 6 13.52 2.31 -13.32
CA PRO A 6 12.67 2.19 -12.14
C PRO A 6 11.53 1.18 -12.29
N ALA A 7 10.99 1.03 -13.49
CA ALA A 7 9.96 0.03 -13.77
C ALA A 7 10.45 -1.37 -13.42
N ASP A 8 11.69 -1.75 -13.78
CA ASP A 8 12.21 -3.10 -13.51
C ASP A 8 12.32 -3.45 -12.01
N LEU A 9 12.21 -2.44 -11.13
CA LEU A 9 12.21 -2.58 -9.67
C LEU A 9 10.81 -2.48 -9.05
N GLY A 10 9.76 -2.48 -9.87
CA GLY A 10 8.39 -2.32 -9.42
C GLY A 10 7.90 -3.46 -8.53
N LEU A 11 6.90 -3.14 -7.71
CA LEU A 11 6.30 -4.04 -6.74
C LEU A 11 5.01 -4.64 -7.28
N LYS A 12 4.83 -5.95 -7.09
CA LYS A 12 3.64 -6.70 -7.47
C LYS A 12 2.88 -7.14 -6.22
N SER A 13 1.68 -6.60 -6.00
CA SER A 13 0.87 -6.85 -4.79
C SER A 13 -0.42 -7.62 -5.09
N LYS A 14 -0.71 -8.61 -4.24
CA LYS A 14 -1.98 -9.36 -4.18
C LYS A 14 -2.88 -8.93 -3.03
N THR A 15 -2.43 -7.98 -2.22
CA THR A 15 -3.08 -7.65 -0.95
C THR A 15 -3.46 -6.18 -0.92
N ALA A 16 -4.30 -5.84 0.06
CA ALA A 16 -4.52 -4.46 0.47
C ALA A 16 -4.15 -4.31 1.93
N MET A 17 -3.26 -3.37 2.24
CA MET A 17 -2.88 -3.01 3.60
C MET A 17 -3.56 -1.69 3.97
N LEU A 18 -4.60 -1.75 4.79
CA LEU A 18 -5.42 -0.60 5.15
C LEU A 18 -4.95 -0.03 6.50
N PRO A 19 -4.52 1.24 6.55
CA PRO A 19 -3.99 1.83 7.79
C PRO A 19 -5.10 2.09 8.80
N ILE A 20 -4.82 1.73 10.05
CA ILE A 20 -5.62 2.04 11.24
C ILE A 20 -4.89 3.13 12.01
N LEU A 21 -5.47 4.33 12.03
CA LEU A 21 -4.82 5.53 12.56
C LEU A 21 -5.00 5.66 14.08
N ALA A 22 -3.91 5.89 14.80
CA ALA A 22 -3.89 6.08 16.26
C ALA A 22 -4.77 7.24 16.77
N ASN A 23 -5.04 8.23 15.92
CA ASN A 23 -5.81 9.42 16.27
C ASN A 23 -7.33 9.25 16.09
N ARG A 24 -7.80 8.07 15.66
CA ARG A 24 -9.23 7.78 15.47
C ARG A 24 -9.66 6.63 16.36
N ILE A 25 -10.66 6.91 17.20
CA ILE A 25 -11.23 5.93 18.12
C ILE A 25 -12.02 4.87 17.36
N VAL A 26 -12.84 5.26 16.37
CA VAL A 26 -13.62 4.33 15.55
C VAL A 26 -13.27 4.52 14.09
N GLN A 27 -12.96 3.42 13.41
CA GLN A 27 -12.61 3.38 11.99
C GLN A 27 -13.43 2.32 11.28
N LYS A 28 -13.92 2.66 10.09
CA LYS A 28 -14.79 1.80 9.29
C LYS A 28 -14.13 1.51 7.95
N PHE A 29 -14.20 0.26 7.54
CA PHE A 29 -13.65 -0.23 6.27
C PHE A 29 -14.74 -0.97 5.50
N GLU A 30 -14.78 -0.73 4.20
CA GLU A 30 -15.58 -1.48 3.23
C GLU A 30 -14.62 -2.23 2.31
N ILE A 31 -14.62 -3.56 2.42
CA ILE A 31 -13.62 -4.42 1.82
C ILE A 31 -14.33 -5.38 0.88
N PRO A 32 -14.06 -5.33 -0.44
CA PRO A 32 -14.62 -6.29 -1.36
C PRO A 32 -14.01 -7.68 -1.14
N ILE A 33 -14.87 -8.70 -1.15
CA ILE A 33 -14.51 -10.12 -1.19
C ILE A 33 -14.52 -10.51 -2.66
N GLU A 34 -13.33 -10.48 -3.27
CA GLU A 34 -13.11 -10.76 -4.69
C GLU A 34 -13.33 -12.25 -5.00
N ASN A 35 -12.90 -13.14 -4.11
CA ASN A 35 -13.20 -14.57 -4.16
C ASN A 35 -13.46 -15.05 -2.72
N ALA A 36 -14.52 -15.84 -2.56
CA ALA A 36 -14.92 -16.48 -1.30
C ALA A 36 -13.87 -17.48 -0.80
N ASP A 37 -13.19 -18.13 -1.74
CA ASP A 37 -12.20 -19.15 -1.46
C ASP A 37 -10.89 -18.48 -1.03
N ASP A 38 -10.40 -18.85 0.16
CA ASP A 38 -9.17 -18.35 0.76
C ASP A 38 -9.10 -16.83 1.06
N PHE A 39 -10.25 -16.18 1.23
CA PHE A 39 -10.28 -14.80 1.74
C PHE A 39 -9.77 -14.76 3.19
N LYS A 40 -8.80 -13.87 3.43
CA LYS A 40 -8.20 -13.66 4.75
C LYS A 40 -8.16 -12.19 5.10
N LEU A 41 -8.43 -11.94 6.37
CA LEU A 41 -8.27 -10.65 7.02
C LEU A 41 -7.24 -10.81 8.13
N MET A 42 -6.19 -10.00 8.12
CA MET A 42 -5.18 -10.01 9.17
C MET A 42 -5.16 -8.66 9.87
N LEU A 43 -5.28 -8.65 11.19
CA LEU A 43 -4.99 -7.48 12.01
C LEU A 43 -3.52 -7.54 12.41
N LEU A 44 -2.75 -6.53 12.03
CA LEU A 44 -1.37 -6.32 12.44
C LEU A 44 -1.32 -5.07 13.33
N ALA A 45 -1.27 -5.25 14.64
CA ALA A 45 -1.32 -4.10 15.55
C ALA A 45 -0.64 -4.39 16.90
N PRO A 46 0.23 -3.48 17.39
CA PRO A 46 0.64 -3.53 18.78
C PRO A 46 -0.58 -3.36 19.68
N ASN A 47 -0.75 -4.25 20.65
CA ASN A 47 -1.88 -4.29 21.59
C ASN A 47 -3.27 -4.45 20.92
N GLY A 48 -3.31 -5.01 19.70
CA GLY A 48 -4.54 -5.22 18.95
C GLY A 48 -5.60 -6.04 19.70
N GLU A 49 -5.18 -6.93 20.61
CA GLU A 49 -6.05 -7.74 21.48
C GLU A 49 -7.09 -6.93 22.25
N SER A 50 -6.74 -5.69 22.65
CA SER A 50 -7.64 -4.77 23.37
C SER A 50 -8.69 -4.09 22.48
N TRP A 51 -8.54 -4.13 21.16
CA TRP A 51 -9.44 -3.41 20.24
C TRP A 51 -10.76 -4.16 20.10
N ARG A 52 -11.87 -3.46 19.89
CA ARG A 52 -13.12 -4.16 19.56
C ARG A 52 -13.29 -4.16 18.05
N ILE A 53 -13.40 -5.35 17.47
CA ILE A 53 -13.59 -5.53 16.03
C ILE A 53 -15.00 -6.05 15.82
N LYS A 54 -15.83 -5.24 15.16
CA LYS A 54 -17.13 -5.67 14.66
C LYS A 54 -17.04 -5.91 13.17
N LEU A 55 -17.70 -6.96 12.71
CA LEU A 55 -17.73 -7.34 11.31
C LEU A 55 -19.16 -7.62 10.87
N ALA A 56 -19.50 -7.23 9.64
CA ALA A 56 -20.72 -7.62 8.98
C ALA A 56 -20.36 -8.22 7.60
N LEU A 57 -20.72 -9.48 7.41
CA LEU A 57 -20.68 -10.14 6.10
C LEU A 57 -21.63 -9.43 5.11
N PRO A 58 -21.50 -9.68 3.79
CA PRO A 58 -22.40 -9.10 2.80
C PRO A 58 -23.86 -9.33 3.18
N ASN A 59 -24.65 -8.24 3.20
CA ASN A 59 -26.08 -8.24 3.57
C ASN A 59 -26.42 -8.73 4.99
N ALA A 60 -25.45 -8.82 5.90
CA ALA A 60 -25.65 -9.23 7.29
C ALA A 60 -25.54 -8.05 8.28
N ASN A 61 -25.98 -8.29 9.52
CA ASN A 61 -25.77 -7.38 10.64
C ASN A 61 -24.36 -7.53 11.23
N PHE A 62 -23.92 -6.52 11.98
CA PHE A 62 -22.65 -6.57 12.69
C PHE A 62 -22.68 -7.57 13.86
N PHE A 63 -21.60 -8.32 14.01
CA PHE A 63 -21.30 -9.17 15.16
C PHE A 63 -19.86 -8.92 15.66
N ASN A 64 -19.52 -9.40 16.86
CA ASN A 64 -18.16 -9.28 17.38
C ASN A 64 -17.28 -10.34 16.73
N LEU A 65 -16.25 -9.92 15.98
CA LEU A 65 -15.45 -10.85 15.18
C LEU A 65 -14.72 -11.89 16.03
N ARG A 66 -14.20 -11.52 17.20
CA ARG A 66 -13.46 -12.44 18.06
C ARG A 66 -14.35 -13.40 18.83
N GLN A 67 -15.56 -12.96 19.20
CA GLN A 67 -16.48 -13.75 20.01
C GLN A 67 -17.38 -14.65 19.15
N ASP A 68 -17.91 -14.10 18.06
CA ASP A 68 -18.96 -14.73 17.26
C ASP A 68 -18.45 -15.23 15.90
N GLY A 69 -17.21 -14.92 15.51
CA GLY A 69 -16.67 -15.24 14.18
C GLY A 69 -16.80 -16.71 13.77
N ASN A 70 -16.57 -17.63 14.71
CA ASN A 70 -16.71 -19.08 14.45
C ASN A 70 -18.15 -19.48 14.07
N LEU A 71 -19.17 -18.79 14.61
CA LEU A 71 -20.58 -19.03 14.25
C LEU A 71 -20.89 -18.63 12.80
N HIS A 72 -20.02 -17.81 12.21
CA HIS A 72 -20.10 -17.31 10.85
C HIS A 72 -19.06 -17.94 9.91
N GLY A 73 -18.44 -19.06 10.29
CA GLY A 73 -17.46 -19.75 9.46
C GLY A 73 -16.12 -19.02 9.33
N ILE A 74 -15.76 -18.18 10.33
CA ILE A 74 -14.51 -17.44 10.37
C ILE A 74 -13.60 -18.03 11.44
N GLU A 75 -12.47 -18.60 11.02
CA GLU A 75 -11.48 -19.16 11.92
C GLU A 75 -10.43 -18.11 12.30
N ARG A 76 -10.25 -17.89 13.60
CA ARG A 76 -9.22 -16.99 14.15
C ARG A 76 -7.96 -17.78 14.49
N THR A 77 -6.81 -17.25 14.11
CA THR A 77 -5.49 -17.77 14.50
C THR A 77 -4.60 -16.61 14.92
N GLU A 78 -3.98 -16.73 16.09
CA GLU A 78 -2.96 -15.79 16.54
C GLU A 78 -1.62 -16.19 15.92
N SER A 79 -0.86 -15.19 15.47
CA SER A 79 0.42 -15.37 14.79
C SER A 79 1.34 -14.20 15.11
N PHE A 80 2.58 -14.32 14.66
CA PHE A 80 3.49 -13.19 14.56
C PHE A 80 3.84 -12.98 13.09
N TYR A 81 4.01 -11.72 12.70
CA TYR A 81 4.54 -11.36 11.39
C TYR A 81 5.93 -10.76 11.57
N GLY A 82 6.93 -11.37 10.92
CA GLY A 82 8.32 -10.95 11.03
C GLY A 82 8.74 -10.02 9.89
N LEU A 83 9.41 -8.92 10.22
CA LEU A 83 10.13 -8.08 9.26
C LEU A 83 11.58 -7.96 9.73
N GLY A 84 12.47 -8.77 9.14
CA GLY A 84 13.84 -8.93 9.65
C GLY A 84 13.84 -9.60 11.01
N ASP A 85 14.46 -8.95 12.00
CA ASP A 85 14.54 -9.45 13.39
C ASP A 85 13.36 -9.00 14.25
N GLU A 86 12.50 -8.10 13.75
CA GLU A 86 11.32 -7.62 14.48
C GLU A 86 10.12 -8.53 14.25
N GLN A 87 9.37 -8.83 15.32
CA GLN A 87 8.11 -9.56 15.26
C GLN A 87 6.96 -8.69 15.73
N PHE A 88 5.88 -8.71 14.96
CA PHE A 88 4.66 -7.97 15.24
C PHE A 88 3.52 -8.94 15.55
N PRO A 89 2.78 -8.74 16.65
CA PRO A 89 1.57 -9.52 16.93
C PRO A 89 0.56 -9.37 15.80
N ALA A 90 0.02 -10.51 15.36
CA ALA A 90 -0.96 -10.57 14.29
C ALA A 90 -2.12 -11.52 14.65
N GLU A 91 -3.32 -11.16 14.22
CA GLU A 91 -4.49 -12.03 14.26
C GLU A 91 -4.99 -12.26 12.84
N VAL A 92 -5.03 -13.51 12.41
CA VAL A 92 -5.53 -13.91 11.10
C VAL A 92 -6.94 -14.47 11.24
N PHE A 93 -7.86 -13.92 10.47
CA PHE A 93 -9.24 -14.39 10.33
C PHE A 93 -9.39 -14.98 8.93
N SER A 94 -9.57 -16.30 8.87
CA SER A 94 -9.75 -17.05 7.62
C SER A 94 -11.23 -17.33 7.42
N PHE A 95 -11.78 -16.94 6.27
CA PHE A 95 -13.20 -17.03 5.98
C PHE A 95 -13.47 -18.28 5.14
N LYS A 96 -14.43 -19.11 5.56
CA LYS A 96 -14.80 -20.34 4.82
C LYS A 96 -16.21 -20.21 4.26
N GLY A 97 -16.34 -20.33 2.93
CA GLY A 97 -17.64 -20.38 2.25
C GLY A 97 -18.47 -19.09 2.38
N VAL A 98 -17.81 -17.93 2.46
CA VAL A 98 -18.49 -16.63 2.55
C VAL A 98 -18.89 -16.12 1.17
N ALA A 99 -20.06 -15.51 1.03
CA ALA A 99 -20.47 -14.95 -0.26
C ALA A 99 -19.56 -13.78 -0.68
N SER A 100 -19.34 -13.63 -1.98
CA SER A 100 -18.75 -12.42 -2.56
C SER A 100 -19.61 -11.20 -2.25
N GLY A 101 -18.99 -10.03 -2.15
CA GLY A 101 -19.66 -8.78 -1.81
C GLY A 101 -18.80 -7.87 -0.95
N VAL A 102 -19.41 -6.92 -0.26
CA VAL A 102 -18.69 -5.97 0.60
C VAL A 102 -18.75 -6.42 2.06
N LEU A 103 -17.58 -6.74 2.60
CA LEU A 103 -17.35 -6.91 4.03
C LEU A 103 -17.25 -5.54 4.69
N ARG A 104 -18.03 -5.32 5.76
CA ARG A 104 -17.94 -4.10 6.56
C ARG A 104 -17.25 -4.39 7.87
N VAL A 105 -16.20 -3.65 8.18
CA VAL A 105 -15.41 -3.80 9.40
C VAL A 105 -15.44 -2.50 10.18
N GLU A 106 -15.73 -2.56 11.47
CA GLU A 106 -15.62 -1.45 12.40
C GLU A 106 -14.59 -1.82 13.48
N ILE A 107 -13.53 -1.02 13.58
CA ILE A 107 -12.47 -1.18 14.58
C ILE A 107 -12.58 -0.03 15.57
N ASN A 108 -12.72 -0.39 16.84
CA ASN A 108 -12.70 0.56 17.96
C ASN A 108 -11.42 0.39 18.78
N THR A 109 -10.61 1.45 18.79
CA THR A 109 -9.31 1.53 19.45
C THR A 109 -9.38 2.34 20.76
N SER A 110 -10.56 2.57 21.35
CA SER A 110 -10.73 3.42 22.54
C SER A 110 -9.82 3.06 23.72
N GLU A 111 -9.39 1.80 23.79
CA GLU A 111 -8.57 1.25 24.86
C GLU A 111 -7.05 1.36 24.57
N SER A 112 -6.64 1.76 23.36
CA SER A 112 -5.25 2.06 23.03
C SER A 112 -5.13 3.09 21.90
N ARG A 113 -4.35 4.15 22.08
CA ARG A 113 -4.02 5.10 21.01
C ARG A 113 -2.90 4.57 20.10
N SER A 114 -3.02 3.31 19.69
CA SER A 114 -2.03 2.63 18.85
C SER A 114 -2.48 2.61 17.39
N ALA A 115 -1.52 2.72 16.48
CA ALA A 115 -1.74 2.52 15.05
C ALA A 115 -1.58 1.03 14.71
N GLY A 116 -2.11 0.62 13.55
CA GLY A 116 -1.95 -0.74 13.04
C GLY A 116 -2.39 -0.83 11.59
N PHE A 117 -2.49 -2.05 11.09
CA PHE A 117 -2.92 -2.32 9.73
C PHE A 117 -3.94 -3.45 9.71
N LEU A 118 -4.90 -3.30 8.79
CA LEU A 118 -5.78 -4.38 8.38
C LEU A 118 -5.30 -4.85 7.00
N VAL A 119 -4.72 -6.05 6.93
CA VAL A 119 -4.25 -6.64 5.69
C VAL A 119 -5.33 -7.58 5.14
N VAL A 120 -5.71 -7.38 3.89
CA VAL A 120 -6.70 -8.19 3.19
C VAL A 120 -6.00 -8.93 2.07
N SER A 121 -6.30 -10.21 1.93
CA SER A 121 -5.83 -11.03 0.81
C SER A 121 -6.95 -11.95 0.31
N SER A 122 -7.00 -12.15 -0.99
CA SER A 122 -7.79 -13.17 -1.66
C SER A 122 -6.91 -13.90 -2.67
N GLU A 123 -7.27 -15.14 -3.00
CA GLU A 123 -6.63 -15.82 -4.12
C GLU A 123 -7.15 -15.24 -5.44
N SER A 124 -6.30 -14.44 -6.08
CA SER A 124 -6.56 -13.80 -7.36
C SER A 124 -5.35 -13.90 -8.27
N PRO A 125 -5.55 -14.16 -9.58
CA PRO A 125 -4.47 -14.06 -10.56
C PRO A 125 -4.07 -12.60 -10.81
N TYR A 126 -4.93 -11.64 -10.46
CA TYR A 126 -4.74 -10.22 -10.73
C TYR A 126 -3.97 -9.54 -9.61
N ARG A 127 -2.98 -8.73 -10.00
CA ARG A 127 -2.08 -8.04 -9.08
C ARG A 127 -1.98 -6.57 -9.43
N LEU A 128 -1.82 -5.75 -8.40
CA LEU A 128 -1.40 -4.37 -8.58
C LEU A 128 0.10 -4.36 -8.83
N TYR A 129 0.52 -3.78 -9.94
CA TYR A 129 1.89 -3.39 -10.18
C TYR A 129 2.06 -1.91 -9.85
N SER A 130 3.15 -1.55 -9.20
CA SER A 130 3.46 -0.13 -8.98
C SER A 130 4.95 0.15 -8.87
N TYR A 131 5.36 1.34 -9.26
CA TYR A 131 6.75 1.80 -9.20
C TYR A 131 6.82 3.33 -9.16
N ILE A 132 7.98 3.87 -8.76
CA ILE A 132 8.30 5.30 -8.92
C ILE A 132 8.91 5.55 -10.29
N ASN A 133 8.59 6.65 -10.95
CA ASN A 133 9.05 6.91 -12.33
C ASN A 133 10.54 7.30 -12.45
N THR A 134 11.22 7.57 -11.33
CA THR A 134 12.63 7.95 -11.28
C THR A 134 13.30 7.47 -9.99
N LEU A 135 14.57 7.09 -10.08
CA LEU A 135 15.43 6.81 -8.92
C LEU A 135 16.28 8.03 -8.52
N GLU A 136 16.24 9.11 -9.30
CA GLU A 136 16.95 10.37 -9.00
C GLU A 136 16.05 11.29 -8.17
N THR A 137 15.78 10.89 -6.94
CA THR A 137 14.84 11.52 -6.02
C THR A 137 15.52 12.67 -5.27
N VAL A 138 15.31 13.91 -5.74
CA VAL A 138 15.91 15.12 -5.18
C VAL A 138 14.82 16.12 -4.79
N ARG A 139 15.01 16.81 -3.66
CA ARG A 139 14.10 17.87 -3.19
C ARG A 139 13.86 18.90 -4.29
N GLY A 140 12.59 19.17 -4.58
CA GLY A 140 12.14 20.10 -5.62
C GLY A 140 11.95 19.47 -7.00
N ASN A 141 12.42 18.24 -7.23
CA ASN A 141 12.17 17.50 -8.47
C ASN A 141 10.92 16.63 -8.31
N SER A 142 10.07 16.60 -9.33
CA SER A 142 8.86 15.78 -9.29
C SER A 142 9.20 14.29 -9.24
N VAL A 143 8.48 13.55 -8.39
CA VAL A 143 8.50 12.09 -8.31
C VAL A 143 7.11 11.59 -8.70
N GLY A 144 7.05 10.84 -9.78
CA GLY A 144 5.85 10.15 -10.24
C GLY A 144 5.72 8.77 -9.58
N LEU A 145 4.49 8.39 -9.30
CA LEU A 145 4.07 7.09 -8.82
C LEU A 145 3.13 6.51 -9.86
N ILE A 146 3.44 5.28 -10.29
CA ILE A 146 2.73 4.59 -11.35
C ILE A 146 2.06 3.36 -10.77
N ALA A 147 0.85 3.06 -11.24
CA ALA A 147 0.08 1.91 -10.82
C ALA A 147 -0.68 1.29 -12.01
N SER A 148 -0.69 -0.03 -12.13
CA SER A 148 -1.51 -0.74 -13.11
C SER A 148 -1.96 -2.09 -12.57
N LEU A 149 -3.05 -2.62 -13.11
CA LEU A 149 -3.49 -3.99 -12.82
C LEU A 149 -2.98 -4.91 -13.93
N PHE A 150 -2.48 -6.09 -13.58
CA PHE A 150 -2.07 -7.09 -14.57
C PHE A 150 -2.46 -8.51 -14.12
N ASP A 151 -2.49 -9.44 -15.07
CA ASP A 151 -2.65 -10.88 -14.82
C ASP A 151 -1.26 -11.54 -14.73
N ASN A 152 -1.04 -12.46 -13.78
CA ASN A 152 0.21 -13.22 -13.70
C ASN A 152 0.65 -13.93 -15.00
N LYS A 153 -0.28 -14.17 -15.93
CA LYS A 153 0.03 -14.77 -17.23
C LYS A 153 0.43 -13.76 -18.31
N ASN A 154 0.12 -12.48 -18.12
CA ASN A 154 0.32 -11.42 -19.10
C ASN A 154 0.83 -10.15 -18.41
N ASP A 155 2.05 -9.73 -18.74
CA ASP A 155 2.67 -8.54 -18.15
C ASP A 155 2.10 -7.21 -18.71
N ALA A 156 1.14 -7.26 -19.63
CA ALA A 156 0.43 -6.06 -20.09
C ALA A 156 -0.56 -5.52 -19.04
N ALA A 157 -0.66 -4.20 -18.94
CA ALA A 157 -1.68 -3.54 -18.13
C ALA A 157 -3.09 -3.88 -18.62
N LEU A 158 -4.00 -4.10 -17.68
CA LEU A 158 -5.42 -4.37 -17.92
C LEU A 158 -6.20 -3.07 -17.89
N ALA A 159 -6.37 -2.47 -19.06
CA ALA A 159 -7.09 -1.21 -19.26
C ALA A 159 -8.55 -1.27 -18.77
N GLY A 160 -8.99 -0.21 -18.11
CA GLY A 160 -10.37 -0.05 -17.63
C GLY A 160 -10.78 -0.88 -16.42
N ASN A 161 -9.87 -1.67 -15.83
CA ASN A 161 -10.18 -2.49 -14.65
C ASN A 161 -10.03 -1.72 -13.33
N ILE A 162 -9.05 -0.82 -13.23
CA ILE A 162 -8.96 0.13 -12.12
C ILE A 162 -9.99 1.24 -12.35
N ARG A 163 -10.81 1.54 -11.33
CA ARG A 163 -11.86 2.57 -11.36
C ARG A 163 -11.51 3.79 -10.52
N GLU A 164 -10.75 3.58 -9.45
CA GLU A 164 -10.24 4.63 -8.57
C GLU A 164 -8.81 4.24 -8.17
N SER A 165 -7.88 5.19 -8.27
CA SER A 165 -6.53 5.03 -7.74
C SER A 165 -6.05 6.29 -7.06
N SER A 166 -5.49 6.17 -5.86
CA SER A 166 -4.97 7.32 -5.11
C SER A 166 -3.72 6.96 -4.35
N VAL A 167 -2.93 7.97 -3.97
CA VAL A 167 -1.74 7.83 -3.14
C VAL A 167 -1.93 8.58 -1.85
N ARG A 168 -1.66 7.91 -0.72
CA ARG A 168 -1.37 8.56 0.56
C ARG A 168 0.15 8.65 0.73
N ILE A 169 0.68 9.86 0.86
CA ILE A 169 2.11 10.10 1.09
C ILE A 169 2.29 10.64 2.50
N GLU A 170 3.09 9.95 3.29
CA GLU A 170 3.59 10.44 4.57
C GLU A 170 4.96 11.08 4.37
N THR A 171 5.08 12.35 4.74
CA THR A 171 6.34 13.08 4.60
C THR A 171 7.27 12.83 5.80
N PRO A 172 8.57 13.20 5.71
CA PRO A 172 9.50 13.03 6.82
C PRO A 172 9.08 13.66 8.16
N ASN A 173 8.18 14.66 8.15
CA ASN A 173 7.66 15.30 9.36
C ASN A 173 6.35 14.67 9.88
N GLY A 174 5.85 13.60 9.24
CA GLY A 174 4.59 12.93 9.59
C GLY A 174 3.33 13.54 8.96
N GLU A 175 3.45 14.62 8.17
CA GLU A 175 2.33 15.17 7.40
C GLU A 175 1.83 14.17 6.35
N ILE A 176 0.52 14.15 6.12
CA ILE A 176 -0.12 13.26 5.14
C ILE A 176 -0.65 14.09 3.98
N VAL A 177 -0.10 13.82 2.78
CA VAL A 177 -0.59 14.35 1.51
C VAL A 177 -1.38 13.26 0.79
N ARG A 178 -2.46 13.63 0.10
CA ARG A 178 -3.22 12.71 -0.75
C ARG A 178 -3.27 13.22 -2.18
N ILE A 179 -3.06 12.31 -3.12
CA ILE A 179 -2.99 12.61 -4.55
C ILE A 179 -3.88 11.62 -5.27
N GLN A 180 -4.76 12.12 -6.13
CA GLN A 180 -5.53 11.28 -7.04
C GLN A 180 -4.63 10.86 -8.21
N MET A 181 -4.74 9.61 -8.65
CA MET A 181 -4.06 9.12 -9.84
C MET A 181 -5.05 9.02 -11.00
N PHE A 182 -4.55 9.21 -12.22
CA PHE A 182 -5.32 9.28 -13.47
C PHE A 182 -4.66 8.43 -14.55
N ASP A 183 -5.47 7.96 -15.50
CA ASP A 183 -5.10 7.26 -16.74
C ASP A 183 -5.59 8.15 -17.90
N ASP A 184 -5.02 9.36 -18.00
CA ASP A 184 -5.43 10.46 -18.87
C ASP A 184 -4.37 10.86 -19.90
N GLY A 185 -3.26 10.14 -19.98
CA GLY A 185 -2.12 10.47 -20.83
C GLY A 185 -1.29 11.65 -20.30
N ASN A 186 -1.59 12.13 -19.08
CA ASN A 186 -0.85 13.14 -18.33
C ASN A 186 -0.35 12.53 -17.01
N HIS A 187 0.21 13.32 -16.09
CA HIS A 187 0.61 12.78 -14.77
C HIS A 187 1.66 11.64 -14.77
N ASN A 188 2.37 11.45 -15.89
CA ASN A 188 3.38 10.41 -16.14
C ASN A 188 2.83 9.00 -16.37
N ASP A 189 1.62 8.86 -16.88
CA ASP A 189 0.88 7.59 -17.01
C ASP A 189 0.92 6.94 -18.40
N ALA A 190 1.81 7.38 -19.30
CA ALA A 190 1.88 6.94 -20.70
C ALA A 190 0.73 7.47 -21.59
N ALA A 191 -0.15 6.61 -22.11
CA ALA A 191 -1.25 7.02 -22.99
C ALA A 191 -2.58 6.98 -22.24
N ALA A 192 -3.51 7.85 -22.63
CA ALA A 192 -4.84 7.86 -22.02
C ALA A 192 -5.57 6.52 -22.25
N ASP A 193 -6.30 6.07 -21.22
CA ASP A 193 -7.11 4.85 -21.19
C ASP A 193 -6.32 3.55 -21.47
N ASP A 194 -5.03 3.50 -21.14
CA ASP A 194 -4.18 2.31 -21.36
C ASP A 194 -4.07 1.38 -20.15
N GLY A 195 -4.69 1.74 -19.02
CA GLY A 195 -4.69 1.00 -17.76
C GLY A 195 -3.51 1.33 -16.84
N ILE A 196 -2.66 2.27 -17.22
CA ILE A 196 -1.57 2.80 -16.40
C ILE A 196 -2.07 4.09 -15.76
N PHE A 197 -2.02 4.12 -14.43
CA PHE A 197 -2.42 5.27 -13.64
C PHE A 197 -1.16 5.99 -13.13
N GLY A 198 -1.10 7.30 -13.31
CA GLY A 198 -0.03 8.16 -12.83
C GLY A 198 -0.52 9.18 -11.82
N GLY A 199 0.32 9.45 -10.82
CA GLY A 199 0.19 10.59 -9.94
C GLY A 199 1.59 11.08 -9.56
N ALA A 200 1.76 12.37 -9.30
CA ALA A 200 3.08 12.91 -9.00
C ALA A 200 3.04 13.90 -7.84
N PHE A 201 4.13 13.93 -7.08
CA PHE A 201 4.34 14.91 -6.03
C PHE A 201 5.70 15.59 -6.19
N VAL A 202 5.86 16.76 -5.57
CA VAL A 202 7.13 17.47 -5.53
C VAL A 202 7.57 17.55 -4.06
N PRO A 203 8.60 16.81 -3.63
CA PRO A 203 9.07 16.83 -2.26
C PRO A 203 9.67 18.20 -1.92
N THR A 204 9.14 18.83 -0.88
CA THR A 204 9.59 20.16 -0.39
C THR A 204 10.72 20.06 0.63
N GLN A 205 11.02 18.86 1.12
CA GLN A 205 12.10 18.56 2.06
C GLN A 205 12.84 17.29 1.67
N ALA A 206 14.09 17.16 2.15
CA ALA A 206 14.85 15.93 2.05
C ALA A 206 14.42 14.96 3.16
N GLY A 207 14.65 13.66 2.95
CA GLY A 207 14.34 12.61 3.92
C GLY A 207 13.49 11.49 3.33
N LYS A 208 13.04 10.59 4.20
CA LYS A 208 12.25 9.42 3.83
C LYS A 208 10.76 9.75 3.73
N PHE A 209 10.17 9.50 2.57
CA PHE A 209 8.73 9.55 2.35
C PHE A 209 8.18 8.13 2.23
N VAL A 210 6.98 7.89 2.76
CA VAL A 210 6.27 6.62 2.61
C VAL A 210 5.02 6.86 1.77
N ALA A 211 4.99 6.30 0.57
CA ALA A 211 3.86 6.41 -0.35
C ALA A 211 3.10 5.08 -0.37
N GLN A 212 1.79 5.14 -0.15
CA GLN A 212 0.89 4.00 -0.31
C GLN A 212 -0.11 4.30 -1.40
N ILE A 213 -0.02 3.55 -2.49
CA ILE A 213 -1.02 3.52 -3.55
C ILE A 213 -2.18 2.64 -3.08
N THR A 214 -3.40 3.08 -3.31
CA THR A 214 -4.62 2.28 -3.17
C THR A 214 -5.35 2.28 -4.49
N ALA A 215 -5.51 1.11 -5.10
CA ALA A 215 -6.29 0.90 -6.31
C ALA A 215 -7.56 0.10 -5.98
N LYS A 216 -8.69 0.57 -6.50
CA LYS A 216 -9.97 -0.14 -6.45
C LYS A 216 -10.51 -0.30 -7.85
N GLY A 217 -11.18 -1.40 -8.09
CA GLY A 217 -11.71 -1.67 -9.42
C GLY A 217 -12.53 -2.93 -9.51
N ILE A 218 -12.68 -3.39 -10.75
CA ILE A 218 -13.39 -4.62 -11.10
C ILE A 218 -12.41 -5.49 -11.88
N THR A 219 -12.21 -6.73 -11.46
CA THR A 219 -11.36 -7.70 -12.16
C THR A 219 -11.94 -8.01 -13.55
N PRO A 220 -11.15 -8.56 -14.49
CA PRO A 220 -11.71 -9.07 -15.75
C PRO A 220 -12.82 -10.12 -15.57
N ASN A 221 -12.89 -10.78 -14.41
CA ASN A 221 -13.95 -11.74 -14.08
C ASN A 221 -15.23 -11.09 -13.51
N GLY A 222 -15.24 -9.76 -13.31
CA GLY A 222 -16.38 -9.02 -12.80
C GLY A 222 -16.42 -8.84 -11.27
N GLU A 223 -15.37 -9.23 -10.56
CA GLU A 223 -15.30 -9.14 -9.09
C GLU A 223 -14.73 -7.79 -8.66
N THR A 224 -15.32 -7.15 -7.65
CA THR A 224 -14.73 -5.93 -7.09
C THR A 224 -13.44 -6.26 -6.35
N PHE A 225 -12.42 -5.41 -6.47
CA PHE A 225 -11.17 -5.57 -5.75
C PHE A 225 -10.70 -4.27 -5.09
N ILE A 226 -9.84 -4.44 -4.08
CA ILE A 226 -8.96 -3.41 -3.54
C ILE A 226 -7.55 -4.00 -3.44
N ARG A 227 -6.54 -3.20 -3.79
CA ARG A 227 -5.11 -3.54 -3.65
C ARG A 227 -4.32 -2.32 -3.21
N THR A 228 -3.21 -2.54 -2.51
CA THR A 228 -2.26 -1.49 -2.17
C THR A 228 -0.84 -1.82 -2.63
N GLY A 229 -0.05 -0.77 -2.85
CA GLY A 229 1.38 -0.87 -3.12
C GLY A 229 2.14 0.20 -2.34
N GLU A 230 3.16 -0.22 -1.59
CA GLU A 230 3.91 0.63 -0.67
C GLU A 230 5.32 0.92 -1.20
N HIS A 231 5.67 2.21 -1.29
CA HIS A 231 6.97 2.68 -1.76
C HIS A 231 7.64 3.53 -0.69
N ILE A 232 8.92 3.25 -0.45
CA ILE A 232 9.79 4.12 0.34
C ILE A 232 10.60 4.97 -0.64
N VAL A 233 10.47 6.29 -0.53
CA VAL A 233 11.15 7.24 -1.39
C VAL A 233 12.11 8.07 -0.55
N ASP A 234 13.40 7.79 -0.68
CA ASP A 234 14.45 8.54 -0.01
C ASP A 234 14.85 9.76 -0.87
N VAL A 235 14.52 10.97 -0.41
CA VAL A 235 14.75 12.21 -1.16
C VAL A 235 16.02 12.90 -0.68
N ALA A 236 16.96 13.12 -1.58
CA ALA A 236 18.20 13.84 -1.30
C ALA A 236 17.99 15.37 -1.27
N ALA A 237 18.83 16.09 -0.51
CA ALA A 237 18.88 17.54 -0.58
C ALA A 237 19.40 18.00 -1.95
N SER A 238 18.87 19.12 -2.45
CA SER A 238 19.27 19.69 -3.75
C SER A 238 20.71 20.22 -3.82
N ARG A 239 21.40 20.30 -2.68
CA ARG A 239 22.83 20.62 -2.59
C ARG A 239 23.47 19.66 -1.60
N ALA A 240 24.43 18.87 -2.08
CA ALA A 240 25.40 18.21 -1.21
C ALA A 240 26.48 19.23 -0.86
N VAL A 241 26.64 19.54 0.43
CA VAL A 241 27.83 20.25 0.91
C VAL A 241 28.86 19.17 1.22
N PHE A 242 29.93 19.11 0.44
CA PHE A 242 31.09 18.31 0.78
C PHE A 242 31.94 19.12 1.76
N GLU A 243 31.87 18.79 3.05
CA GLU A 243 32.77 19.35 4.05
C GLU A 243 34.01 18.45 4.14
N GLY A 244 35.15 18.98 3.68
CA GLY A 244 36.45 18.30 3.74
C GLY A 244 37.57 19.17 3.18
N GLU A 245 38.77 19.06 3.76
CA GLU A 245 39.96 19.70 3.21
C GLU A 245 40.47 18.90 2.01
N ALA A 246 40.61 19.55 0.86
CA ALA A 246 41.20 18.95 -0.33
C ALA A 246 42.73 18.93 -0.20
N PHE A 247 43.32 17.74 -0.05
CA PHE A 247 44.78 17.58 -0.12
C PHE A 247 45.20 17.39 -1.59
N ALA A 248 45.74 18.46 -2.19
CA ALA A 248 46.40 18.36 -3.49
C ALA A 248 47.88 17.97 -3.30
N LYS A 249 48.31 16.84 -3.88
CA LYS A 249 49.73 16.47 -3.94
C LYS A 249 50.36 17.15 -5.15
N SER A 250 51.09 18.24 -4.94
CA SER A 250 51.90 18.85 -5.99
C SER A 250 53.11 17.97 -6.30
N MET A 251 53.18 17.42 -7.50
CA MET A 251 54.41 16.82 -8.03
C MET A 251 55.25 17.93 -8.64
N THR A 252 56.29 18.37 -7.94
CA THR A 252 57.31 19.24 -8.51
C THR A 252 58.23 18.38 -9.39
N THR A 253 58.09 18.49 -10.71
CA THR A 253 59.05 17.92 -11.67
C THR A 253 60.37 18.70 -11.52
N ARG A 254 61.42 18.06 -11.01
CA ARG A 254 62.78 18.61 -11.11
C ARG A 254 63.31 18.35 -12.52
N ALA A 255 63.77 19.43 -13.17
CA ALA A 255 64.49 19.40 -14.44
C ALA A 255 65.89 18.81 -14.29
#